data_AF-A0A3N2N1F4-F1
#
_entry.id   AF-A0A3N2N1F4-F1
#
_cell.length_a   1.000
_cell.length_b   1.000
_cell.length_c   1.000
_cell.angle_alpha   90.00
_cell.angle_beta   90.00
_cell.angle_gamma   90.00
#
_symmetry.space_group_name_H-M   'P 1'
#
loop_
_entity.id
_entity.type
_entity.pdbx_description
1 polymer ?
#
loop_
_entity_poly.entity_id
_entity_poly.type
_entity_poly.pdbx_seq_one_letter_code
_entity_poly.pdbx_strand_id
1 'polypeptide(L)'
;MIQDERIIKMTDKRRKYKFNWLDYLYYFGMGNDEMPLNWRHLTPFYVSVNSILIWPVAFYVILWHESDPLKSIYTLGIFYIIISLYDWPLEKYHFTPERERAYFRSHPQRKHISANTVWWLSLTITLTNFVLLGLVIILR
;
A
#
# COMPACT_ATOMS: atom_id res chain seq x y z
N MET A 1 23.90 32.05 25.47
CA MET A 1 24.94 31.35 24.68
C MET A 1 24.94 29.84 24.89
N ILE A 2 25.13 29.31 26.11
CA ILE A 2 25.18 27.83 26.32
C ILE A 2 23.80 27.15 26.10
N GLN A 3 22.69 27.85 26.36
CA GLN A 3 21.34 27.33 26.15
C GLN A 3 21.02 27.15 24.66
N ASP A 4 21.39 28.13 23.82
CA ASP A 4 21.10 28.13 22.39
C ASP A 4 21.88 27.04 21.66
N GLU A 5 23.16 26.82 22.01
CA GLU A 5 23.94 25.71 21.44
C GLU A 5 23.37 24.34 21.80
N ARG A 6 22.80 24.15 23.01
CA ARG A 6 22.12 22.89 23.37
C ARG A 6 20.82 22.70 22.59
N ILE A 7 20.06 23.76 22.37
CA ILE A 7 18.83 23.73 21.57
C ILE A 7 19.16 23.40 20.10
N ILE A 8 20.25 23.97 19.56
CA ILE A 8 20.77 23.70 18.20
C ILE A 8 21.27 22.25 18.09
N LYS A 9 21.99 21.72 19.10
CA LYS A 9 22.43 20.31 19.10
C LYS A 9 21.29 19.31 19.23
N MET A 10 20.21 19.65 19.94
CA MET A 10 19.03 18.80 20.07
C MET A 10 18.13 18.81 18.82
N THR A 11 18.21 19.84 17.98
CA THR A 11 17.40 19.95 16.76
C THR A 11 17.97 19.20 15.56
N ASP A 12 19.20 18.68 15.63
CA ASP A 12 19.93 18.23 14.44
C ASP A 12 20.25 16.72 14.39
N LYS A 13 19.51 15.90 15.13
CA LYS A 13 19.31 14.50 14.75
C LYS A 13 17.96 14.34 14.07
N ARG A 14 17.76 15.05 12.94
CA ARG A 14 16.68 14.69 12.03
C ARG A 14 16.85 13.23 11.64
N ARG A 15 15.88 12.39 11.99
CA ARG A 15 15.83 11.01 11.49
C ARG A 15 15.86 11.08 9.96
N LYS A 16 16.95 10.58 9.37
CA LYS A 16 17.02 10.37 7.93
C LYS A 16 16.15 9.15 7.61
N TYR A 17 14.98 9.39 7.06
CA TYR A 17 14.15 8.32 6.53
C TYR A 17 14.71 7.88 5.18
N LYS A 18 14.90 6.57 5.02
CA LYS A 18 15.18 5.97 3.72
C LYS A 18 13.84 5.56 3.12
N PHE A 19 13.42 6.25 2.07
CA PHE A 19 12.16 5.94 1.40
C PHE A 19 12.33 4.72 0.49
N ASN A 20 11.42 3.76 0.61
CA ASN A 20 11.35 2.57 -0.24
C ASN A 20 10.20 2.70 -1.24
N TRP A 21 10.13 1.80 -2.22
CA TRP A 21 9.06 1.79 -3.24
C TRP A 21 7.65 1.73 -2.63
N LEU A 22 7.50 1.11 -1.46
CA LEU A 22 6.24 1.00 -0.74
C LEU A 22 5.79 2.34 -0.16
N ASP A 23 6.72 3.17 0.35
CA ASP A 23 6.45 4.56 0.73
C ASP A 23 6.02 5.37 -0.50
N TYR A 24 6.72 5.21 -1.63
CA TYR A 24 6.39 5.93 -2.86
C TYR A 24 4.98 5.59 -3.34
N LEU A 25 4.56 4.33 -3.20
CA LEU A 25 3.24 3.85 -3.57
C LEU A 25 2.16 4.30 -2.59
N TYR A 26 2.43 4.21 -1.28
CA TYR A 26 1.49 4.62 -0.22
C TYR A 26 1.23 6.12 -0.24
N TYR A 27 2.27 6.94 -0.34
CA TYR A 27 2.11 8.39 -0.37
C TYR A 27 1.65 8.92 -1.74
N PHE A 28 1.48 8.05 -2.74
CA PHE A 28 0.98 8.44 -4.05
C PHE A 28 -0.50 8.85 -3.96
N GLY A 29 -0.78 10.14 -4.14
CA GLY A 29 -2.14 10.70 -4.06
C GLY A 29 -2.59 11.11 -2.66
N MET A 30 -1.86 10.73 -1.60
CA MET A 30 -2.21 11.09 -0.20
C MET A 30 -2.03 12.57 0.13
N GLY A 31 -1.22 13.29 -0.63
CA GLY A 31 -0.99 14.73 -0.44
C GLY A 31 -2.03 15.62 -1.11
N ASN A 32 -2.97 15.06 -1.88
CA ASN A 32 -3.94 15.84 -2.63
C ASN A 32 -5.17 16.12 -1.76
N ASP A 33 -5.27 17.35 -1.27
CA ASP A 33 -6.37 17.85 -0.42
C ASP A 33 -7.72 17.88 -1.18
N GLU A 34 -7.73 17.73 -2.52
CA GLU A 34 -8.93 17.67 -3.37
C GLU A 34 -9.51 16.25 -3.49
N MET A 35 -8.79 15.23 -3.02
CA MET A 35 -9.22 13.84 -3.16
C MET A 35 -10.30 13.52 -2.12
N PRO A 36 -11.51 13.06 -2.52
CA PRO A 36 -12.56 12.73 -1.57
C PRO A 36 -12.08 11.66 -0.58
N LEU A 37 -12.49 11.76 0.70
CA LEU A 37 -12.09 10.82 1.74
C LEU A 37 -12.36 9.35 1.34
N ASN A 38 -13.45 9.10 0.62
CA ASN A 38 -13.85 7.78 0.13
C ASN A 38 -12.87 7.20 -0.92
N TRP A 39 -12.10 8.05 -1.59
CA TRP A 39 -11.15 7.65 -2.63
C TRP A 39 -9.77 7.30 -2.08
N ARG A 40 -9.55 7.47 -0.77
CA ARG A 40 -8.29 7.10 -0.12
C ARG A 40 -7.99 5.60 -0.24
N HIS A 41 -9.04 4.76 -0.18
CA HIS A 41 -8.96 3.32 -0.41
C HIS A 41 -8.78 2.91 -1.87
N LEU A 42 -8.97 3.86 -2.81
CA LEU A 42 -8.73 3.67 -4.24
C LEU A 42 -7.34 4.14 -4.66
N THR A 43 -6.46 4.49 -3.72
CA THR A 43 -5.06 4.81 -4.05
C THR A 43 -4.31 3.56 -4.52
N PRO A 44 -3.27 3.73 -5.34
CA PRO A 44 -2.50 2.62 -5.90
C PRO A 44 -1.99 1.62 -4.88
N PHE A 45 -1.65 2.07 -3.68
CA PHE A 45 -1.21 1.21 -2.60
C PHE A 45 -2.31 0.23 -2.16
N TYR A 46 -3.47 0.75 -1.74
CA TYR A 46 -4.58 -0.10 -1.32
C TYR A 46 -5.09 -0.96 -2.47
N VAL A 47 -5.09 -0.46 -3.71
CA VAL A 47 -5.48 -1.27 -4.88
C VAL A 47 -4.47 -2.40 -5.14
N SER A 48 -3.17 -2.16 -4.95
CA SER A 48 -2.15 -3.20 -5.06
C SER A 48 -2.32 -4.26 -3.96
N VAL A 49 -2.58 -3.83 -2.72
CA VAL A 49 -2.85 -4.78 -1.63
C VAL A 49 -4.12 -5.57 -1.91
N ASN A 50 -5.23 -4.91 -2.26
CA ASN A 50 -6.49 -5.54 -2.65
C ASN A 50 -6.32 -6.54 -3.79
N SER A 51 -5.46 -6.22 -4.76
CA SER A 51 -5.16 -7.11 -5.87
C SER A 51 -4.48 -8.40 -5.41
N ILE A 52 -3.55 -8.32 -4.45
CA ILE A 52 -2.93 -9.50 -3.83
C ILE A 52 -3.99 -10.35 -3.13
N LEU A 53 -5.06 -9.76 -2.57
CA LEU A 53 -6.13 -10.49 -1.88
C LEU A 53 -6.95 -11.38 -2.82
N ILE A 54 -7.04 -11.01 -4.10
CA ILE A 54 -7.78 -11.78 -5.10
C ILE A 54 -7.05 -13.10 -5.41
N TRP A 55 -5.72 -13.14 -5.29
CA TRP A 55 -4.92 -14.30 -5.65
C TRP A 55 -5.18 -15.55 -4.79
N PRO A 56 -5.26 -15.49 -3.44
CA PRO A 56 -5.66 -16.63 -2.62
C PRO A 56 -7.02 -17.22 -3.00
N VAL A 57 -7.99 -16.37 -3.31
CA VAL A 57 -9.32 -16.80 -3.79
C VAL A 57 -9.20 -17.46 -5.16
N ALA A 58 -8.40 -16.88 -6.07
CA ALA A 58 -8.14 -17.46 -7.38
C ALA A 58 -7.45 -18.84 -7.27
N PHE A 59 -6.41 -18.96 -6.44
CA PHE A 59 -5.73 -20.22 -6.17
C PHE A 59 -6.66 -21.26 -5.55
N TYR A 60 -7.58 -20.85 -4.69
CA TYR A 60 -8.59 -21.73 -4.16
C TYR A 60 -9.51 -22.27 -5.27
N VAL A 61 -10.06 -21.40 -6.13
CA VAL A 61 -10.93 -21.81 -7.25
C VAL A 61 -10.18 -22.74 -8.20
N ILE A 62 -8.90 -22.45 -8.46
CA ILE A 62 -8.04 -23.30 -9.26
C ILE A 62 -7.88 -24.65 -8.55
N LEU A 63 -7.33 -24.70 -7.34
CA LEU A 63 -6.99 -25.96 -6.70
C LEU A 63 -8.19 -26.75 -6.17
N TRP A 64 -9.41 -26.17 -6.15
CA TRP A 64 -10.63 -26.77 -5.58
C TRP A 64 -10.90 -28.20 -6.04
N HIS A 65 -10.59 -28.53 -7.30
CA HIS A 65 -10.89 -29.85 -7.86
C HIS A 65 -9.81 -30.92 -7.55
N GLU A 66 -8.64 -30.51 -7.06
CA GLU A 66 -7.46 -31.38 -6.86
C GLU A 66 -6.99 -31.45 -5.40
N SER A 67 -7.53 -30.60 -4.52
CA SER A 67 -7.02 -30.42 -3.16
C SER A 67 -8.01 -30.85 -2.08
N ASP A 68 -7.45 -31.28 -0.95
CA ASP A 68 -8.19 -31.60 0.27
C ASP A 68 -8.94 -30.33 0.77
N PRO A 69 -10.29 -30.38 0.93
CA PRO A 69 -11.09 -29.23 1.33
C PRO A 69 -10.58 -28.54 2.61
N LEU A 70 -10.03 -29.31 3.56
CA LEU A 70 -9.51 -28.77 4.81
C LEU A 70 -8.27 -27.89 4.57
N LYS A 71 -7.33 -28.33 3.72
CA LYS A 71 -6.11 -27.56 3.40
C LYS A 71 -6.45 -26.25 2.69
N SER A 72 -7.47 -26.29 1.83
CA SER A 72 -7.95 -25.13 1.09
C SER A 72 -8.58 -24.09 2.03
N ILE A 73 -9.38 -24.53 3.01
CA ILE A 73 -9.95 -23.66 4.06
C ILE A 73 -8.84 -23.07 4.94
N TYR A 74 -7.86 -23.86 5.38
CA TYR A 74 -6.74 -23.34 6.19
C TYR A 74 -5.93 -22.29 5.44
N THR A 75 -5.67 -22.52 4.14
CA THR A 75 -4.92 -21.58 3.30
C THR A 75 -5.68 -20.26 3.17
N LEU A 76 -6.97 -20.31 2.82
CA LEU A 76 -7.81 -19.11 2.78
C LEU A 76 -7.88 -18.38 4.12
N GLY A 77 -8.01 -19.12 5.23
CA GLY A 77 -8.06 -18.56 6.57
C GLY A 77 -6.78 -17.82 6.96
N ILE A 78 -5.60 -18.39 6.66
CA ILE A 78 -4.30 -17.74 6.92
C ILE A 78 -4.18 -16.44 6.11
N PHE A 79 -4.52 -16.48 4.82
CA PHE A 79 -4.50 -15.28 4.00
C PHE A 79 -5.46 -14.23 4.54
N TYR A 80 -6.71 -14.59 4.85
CA TYR A 80 -7.69 -13.66 5.42
C TYR A 80 -7.19 -12.99 6.71
N ILE A 81 -6.52 -13.72 7.60
CA ILE A 81 -5.94 -13.18 8.84
C ILE A 81 -4.79 -12.22 8.53
N ILE A 82 -3.83 -12.62 7.70
CA ILE A 82 -2.70 -11.77 7.29
C ILE A 82 -3.23 -10.45 6.74
N ILE A 83 -4.30 -10.53 5.95
CA ILE A 83 -4.91 -9.41 5.26
C ILE A 83 -5.64 -8.50 6.26
N SER A 84 -6.51 -9.07 7.08
CA SER A 84 -7.28 -8.29 8.06
C SER A 84 -6.37 -7.56 9.06
N LEU A 85 -5.14 -8.04 9.22
CA LEU A 85 -4.16 -7.48 10.14
C LEU A 85 -3.02 -6.73 9.46
N TYR A 86 -2.99 -6.57 8.11
CA TYR A 86 -1.83 -5.95 7.45
C TYR A 86 -1.79 -4.42 7.64
N ASP A 87 -2.95 -3.76 7.70
CA ASP A 87 -3.03 -2.29 7.81
C ASP A 87 -2.47 -1.81 9.16
N TRP A 88 -2.85 -2.46 10.26
CA TRP A 88 -2.46 -2.07 11.61
C TRP A 88 -0.94 -1.92 11.84
N PRO A 89 -0.08 -2.92 11.52
CA PRO A 89 1.36 -2.80 11.70
C PRO A 89 1.98 -1.80 10.72
N LEU A 90 1.43 -1.65 9.51
CA LEU A 90 1.93 -0.68 8.54
C LEU A 90 1.65 0.75 8.98
N GLU A 91 0.43 1.06 9.41
CA GLU A 91 0.08 2.37 9.95
C GLU A 91 0.85 2.67 11.23
N LYS A 92 0.98 1.68 12.13
CA LYS A 92 1.62 1.88 13.43
C LYS A 92 3.14 2.05 13.35
N TYR A 93 3.83 1.28 12.50
CA TYR A 93 5.29 1.23 12.50
C TYR A 93 5.93 1.82 11.24
N HIS A 94 5.25 1.79 10.09
CA HIS A 94 5.84 2.23 8.83
C HIS A 94 5.39 3.64 8.42
N PHE A 95 4.08 3.87 8.36
CA PHE A 95 3.44 5.08 7.85
C PHE A 95 3.14 6.09 8.96
N THR A 96 4.19 6.50 9.65
CA THR A 96 4.06 7.52 10.71
C THR A 96 3.87 8.93 10.13
N PRO A 97 3.14 9.83 10.81
CA PRO A 97 2.98 11.23 10.37
C PRO A 97 4.31 11.98 10.22
N GLU A 98 5.33 11.62 11.01
CA GLU A 98 6.68 12.18 10.90
C GLU A 98 7.35 11.81 9.57
N ARG A 99 7.21 10.53 9.17
CA ARG A 99 7.75 10.03 7.91
C ARG A 99 7.02 10.62 6.71
N GLU A 100 5.71 10.79 6.80
CA GLU A 100 4.90 11.45 5.78
C GLU A 100 5.36 12.89 5.54
N ARG A 101 5.52 13.67 6.62
CA ARG A 101 6.06 15.05 6.53
C ARG A 101 7.46 15.07 5.93
N ALA A 102 8.32 14.12 6.31
CA ALA A 102 9.66 14.00 5.73
C ALA A 102 9.62 13.65 4.24
N TYR A 103 8.68 12.80 3.82
CA TYR A 103 8.49 12.41 2.43
C TYR A 103 8.05 13.62 1.58
N PHE A 104 7.00 14.33 1.98
CA PHE A 104 6.53 15.49 1.21
C PHE A 104 7.49 16.69 1.24
N ARG A 105 8.30 16.81 2.29
CA ARG A 105 9.39 17.82 2.32
C ARG A 105 10.47 17.53 1.27
N SER A 106 10.79 16.25 1.05
CA SER A 106 11.78 15.85 0.04
C SER A 106 11.19 15.77 -1.37
N HIS A 107 9.88 15.51 -1.49
CA HIS A 107 9.17 15.37 -2.76
C HIS A 107 7.91 16.26 -2.81
N PRO A 108 8.05 17.59 -2.77
CA PRO A 108 6.90 18.50 -2.72
C PRO A 108 6.02 18.42 -3.97
N GLN A 109 6.62 18.12 -5.12
CA GLN A 109 5.92 17.93 -6.40
C GLN A 109 4.86 16.82 -6.32
N ARG A 110 5.05 15.81 -5.46
CA ARG A 110 4.11 14.69 -5.33
C ARG A 110 2.86 15.02 -4.49
N LYS A 111 2.84 16.18 -3.84
CA LYS A 111 1.63 16.68 -3.17
C LYS A 111 0.52 17.03 -4.18
N HIS A 112 0.91 17.49 -5.36
CA HIS A 112 0.00 18.02 -6.38
C HIS A 112 -0.30 17.03 -7.52
N ILE A 113 -0.17 15.72 -7.26
CA ILE A 113 -0.53 14.71 -8.27
C ILE A 113 -2.05 14.76 -8.49
N SER A 114 -2.45 14.90 -9.75
CA SER A 114 -3.87 14.99 -10.11
C SER A 114 -4.63 13.73 -9.71
N ALA A 115 -5.86 13.89 -9.23
CA ALA A 115 -6.75 12.76 -8.92
C ALA A 115 -6.93 11.82 -10.12
N ASN A 116 -6.93 12.37 -11.34
CA ASN A 116 -6.98 11.60 -12.59
C ASN A 116 -5.79 10.64 -12.73
N THR A 117 -4.57 11.11 -12.44
CA THR A 117 -3.37 10.26 -12.51
C THR A 117 -3.43 9.13 -11.49
N VAL A 118 -3.88 9.43 -10.26
CA VAL A 118 -4.05 8.42 -9.21
C VAL A 118 -5.07 7.38 -9.63
N TRP A 119 -6.21 7.83 -10.17
CA TRP A 119 -7.27 6.96 -10.68
C TRP A 119 -6.81 6.07 -11.84
N TRP A 120 -6.13 6.63 -12.85
CA TRP A 120 -5.62 5.86 -13.99
C TRP A 120 -4.61 4.78 -13.57
N LEU A 121 -3.75 5.10 -12.60
CA LEU A 121 -2.76 4.14 -12.11
C LEU A 121 -3.44 2.99 -11.35
N SER A 122 -4.41 3.30 -10.49
CA SER A 122 -5.25 2.31 -9.80
C SER A 122 -6.05 1.44 -10.77
N LEU A 123 -6.62 2.03 -11.83
CA LEU A 123 -7.32 1.30 -12.87
C LEU A 123 -6.38 0.34 -13.59
N THR A 124 -5.18 0.80 -13.94
CA THR A 124 -4.18 -0.02 -14.64
C THR A 124 -3.75 -1.23 -13.81
N ILE A 125 -3.51 -1.06 -12.51
CA ILE A 125 -3.19 -2.17 -11.60
C ILE A 125 -4.33 -3.19 -11.56
N THR A 126 -5.57 -2.70 -11.41
CA THR A 126 -6.76 -3.55 -11.37
C THR A 126 -6.92 -4.35 -12.65
N LEU A 127 -6.87 -3.69 -13.81
CA LEU A 127 -6.99 -4.33 -15.13
C LEU A 127 -5.88 -5.36 -15.36
N THR A 128 -4.63 -5.02 -15.01
CA THR A 128 -3.49 -5.93 -15.14
C THR A 128 -3.72 -7.20 -14.32
N ASN A 129 -4.22 -7.07 -13.08
CA ASN A 129 -4.54 -8.23 -12.25
C ASN A 129 -5.66 -9.09 -12.82
N PHE A 130 -6.72 -8.49 -13.36
CA PHE A 130 -7.79 -9.25 -14.03
C PHE A 130 -7.27 -9.99 -15.27
N VAL A 131 -6.42 -9.37 -16.07
CA VAL A 131 -5.79 -10.02 -17.23
C VAL A 131 -4.91 -11.18 -16.79
N LEU A 132 -4.07 -11.00 -15.77
CA LEU A 132 -3.23 -12.07 -15.22
C LEU A 132 -4.07 -13.23 -14.68
N LEU A 133 -5.12 -12.93 -13.93
CA LEU A 133 -6.03 -13.95 -13.40
C LEU A 133 -6.75 -14.71 -14.52
N GLY A 134 -7.23 -14.01 -15.55
CA GLY A 134 -7.83 -14.63 -16.73
C GLY A 134 -6.85 -15.54 -17.47
N LEU A 135 -5.60 -15.10 -17.66
CA LEU A 135 -4.54 -15.92 -18.26
C LEU A 135 -4.27 -17.18 -17.45
N VAL A 136 -4.16 -17.07 -16.12
CA VAL A 136 -3.93 -18.23 -15.24
C VAL A 136 -5.08 -19.22 -15.32
N ILE A 137 -6.33 -18.76 -15.40
CA ILE A 137 -7.50 -19.64 -15.53
C ILE A 137 -7.53 -20.33 -16.90
N ILE A 138 -7.19 -19.62 -17.98
CA ILE A 138 -7.19 -20.17 -19.35
C ILE A 138 -6.04 -21.17 -19.57
N LEU A 139 -4.87 -20.92 -18.98
CA LEU A 139 -3.65 -21.74 -19.17
C LEU A 139 -3.55 -22.94 -18.22
N ARG A 140 -4.50 -23.09 -17.30
CA ARG A 140 -4.58 -24.21 -16.36
C ARG A 140 -5.34 -25.38 -17.00
#